data_AF-I6QZ24-F1
#
_entry.id   AF-I6QZ24-F1
#
_cell.length_a   1.000
_cell.length_b   1.000
_cell.length_c   1.000
_cell.angle_alpha   90.00
_cell.angle_beta   90.00
_cell.angle_gamma   90.00
#
_symmetry.space_group_name_H-M   'P 1'
#
loop_
_entity.id
_entity.type
_entity.pdbx_description
1 polymer ?
#
loop_
_entity_poly.entity_id
_entity_poly.type
_entity_poly.pdbx_seq_one_letter_code
_entity_poly.pdbx_strand_id
1 'polypeptide(L)' 'GLTATGVKIDELFIGDIQTQHKSGKTTVDVKIDSDSKVSTTVTVDEALTGLKTSFSFRVPDQKSGK' A
#
# COMPACT_ATOMS: atom_id res chain seq x y z
N GLY A 1 -8.55 9.31 1.92
CA GLY A 1 -7.63 10.27 2.58
C GLY A 1 -6.20 9.87 2.30
N LEU A 2 -5.25 10.78 2.53
CA LEU A 2 -3.83 10.49 2.41
C LEU A 2 -3.18 10.66 3.79
N THR A 3 -2.35 9.70 4.18
CA THR A 3 -1.61 9.72 5.44
C THR A 3 -0.13 9.60 5.11
N ALA A 4 0.68 10.45 5.72
CA ALA A 4 2.13 10.40 5.60
C ALA A 4 2.72 10.20 7.00
N THR A 5 3.63 9.24 7.11
CA THR A 5 4.34 8.92 8.35
C THR A 5 5.84 9.06 8.10
N GLY A 6 6.57 9.59 9.07
CA GLY A 6 8.03 9.71 8.98
C GLY A 6 8.68 9.66 10.35
N VAL A 7 9.83 9.01 10.43
CA VAL A 7 10.67 8.91 11.63
C VAL A 7 12.10 9.26 11.24
N LYS A 8 12.75 10.08 12.06
CA LYS A 8 14.18 10.36 11.98
C LYS A 8 14.90 9.58 13.09
N ILE A 9 15.87 8.76 12.71
CA ILE A 9 16.73 8.02 13.61
C ILE A 9 18.17 8.44 13.30
N ASP A 10 18.78 9.21 14.19
CA ASP A 10 20.08 9.85 13.97
C ASP A 10 20.11 10.67 12.67
N GLU A 11 20.88 10.25 11.66
CA GLU A 11 20.94 10.86 10.32
C GLU A 11 20.01 10.17 9.30
N LEU A 12 19.41 9.03 9.64
CA LEU A 12 18.53 8.27 8.77
C LEU A 12 17.09 8.79 8.84
N PHE A 13 16.47 9.01 7.67
CA PHE A 13 15.06 9.35 7.55
C PHE A 13 14.29 8.22 6.88
N ILE A 14 13.30 7.68 7.58
CA ILE A 14 12.42 6.62 7.07
C ILE A 14 11.00 7.17 7.03
N GLY A 15 10.31 6.98 5.92
CA GLY A 15 8.94 7.45 5.79
C GLY A 15 8.10 6.61 4.85
N ASP A 16 6.80 6.74 4.99
CA ASP A 16 5.85 6.16 4.06
C ASP A 16 4.63 7.06 3.84
N ILE A 17 4.09 6.95 2.64
CA ILE A 17 2.84 7.57 2.22
C ILE A 17 1.86 6.45 1.95
N GLN A 18 0.70 6.53 2.57
CA GLN A 18 -0.37 5.56 2.43
C GLN A 18 -1.68 6.26 2.08
N THR A 19 -2.43 5.63 1.17
CA THR A 19 -3.80 6.03 0.85
C THR A 19 -4.70 4.81 0.80
N GLN A 20 -5.91 5.00 1.30
CA GLN A 20 -6.96 3.99 1.25
C GLN A 20 -8.18 4.59 0.55
N HIS A 21 -8.72 3.82 -0.39
CA HIS A 21 -9.98 4.08 -1.04
C HIS A 21 -10.92 2.88 -0.85
N LYS A 22 -12.09 3.12 -0.25
CA LYS A 22 -13.12 2.11 -0.06
C LYS A 22 -14.33 2.45 -0.94
N SER A 23 -14.76 1.49 -1.74
CA SER A 23 -15.96 1.57 -2.58
C SER A 23 -16.80 0.30 -2.39
N GLY A 24 -17.93 0.46 -1.71
CA GLY A 24 -18.80 -0.65 -1.32
C GLY A 24 -18.04 -1.71 -0.51
N LYS A 25 -17.94 -2.91 -1.10
CA LYS A 25 -17.27 -4.09 -0.57
C LYS A 25 -15.77 -4.15 -0.89
N THR A 26 -15.29 -3.26 -1.75
CA THR A 26 -13.90 -3.24 -2.21
C THR A 26 -13.12 -2.18 -1.44
N THR A 27 -11.95 -2.54 -0.95
CA THR A 27 -10.97 -1.63 -0.35
C THR A 27 -9.68 -1.73 -1.16
N VAL A 28 -9.16 -0.59 -1.57
CA VAL A 28 -7.87 -0.48 -2.27
C VAL A 28 -6.95 0.32 -1.37
N ASP A 29 -5.86 -0.31 -0.96
CA ASP A 29 -4.79 0.26 -0.16
C ASP A 29 -3.54 0.40 -1.02
N VAL A 30 -2.94 1.58 -1.01
CA VAL A 30 -1.65 1.84 -1.67
C VAL A 30 -0.69 2.41 -0.63
N LYS A 31 0.48 1.79 -0.52
CA LYS A 31 1.58 2.24 0.35
C LYS A 31 2.86 2.40 -0.47
N ILE A 32 3.54 3.51 -0.24
CA ILE A 32 4.84 3.85 -0.84
C ILE A 32 5.78 4.17 0.31
N ASP A 33 6.94 3.54 0.38
CA ASP A 33 7.96 3.84 1.38
C ASP A 33 9.17 4.58 0.78
N SER A 34 10.03 5.10 1.68
CA SER A 34 11.27 5.80 1.33
C SER A 34 12.29 4.94 0.58
N ASP A 35 12.10 3.62 0.54
CA ASP A 35 12.93 2.66 -0.19
C ASP A 35 12.43 2.40 -1.61
N SER A 36 11.55 3.27 -2.13
CA SER A 36 10.94 3.16 -3.47
C SER A 36 10.12 1.89 -3.68
N LYS A 37 9.65 1.25 -2.61
CA LYS A 37 8.74 0.11 -2.72
C LYS A 37 7.31 0.61 -2.78
N VAL A 38 6.60 0.17 -3.81
CA VAL A 38 5.16 0.37 -3.96
C VAL A 38 4.44 -0.94 -3.65
N SER A 39 3.50 -0.89 -2.72
CA SER A 39 2.64 -2.02 -2.36
C SER A 39 1.19 -1.62 -2.59
N THR A 40 0.47 -2.44 -3.35
CA THR A 40 -0.96 -2.25 -3.59
C THR A 40 -1.70 -3.50 -3.13
N THR A 41 -2.69 -3.29 -2.28
CA THR A 41 -3.55 -4.34 -1.75
C THR A 41 -4.99 -4.03 -2.13
N VAL A 42 -5.65 -4.98 -2.77
CA VAL A 42 -7.06 -4.93 -3.09
C VAL A 42 -7.76 -5.98 -2.26
N THR A 43 -8.67 -5.54 -1.40
CA THR A 43 -9.48 -6.40 -0.55
C THR A 43 -10.93 -6.32 -1.01
N VAL A 44 -11.57 -7.47 -1.21
CA VAL A 44 -13.00 -7.57 -1.47
C VAL A 44 -13.64 -8.30 -0.30
N ASP A 45 -14.38 -7.57 0.52
CA ASP A 45 -15.20 -8.11 1.60
C ASP A 45 -16.47 -8.72 1.01
N GLU A 46 -16.73 -10.00 1.27
CA GLU A 46 -17.96 -10.72 0.85
C GLU A 46 -18.09 -11.00 -0.65
N ALA A 47 -17.11 -11.71 -1.23
CA ALA A 47 -17.36 -12.42 -2.51
C ALA A 47 -18.44 -13.51 -2.36
N LEU A 48 -18.58 -14.06 -1.15
CA LEU A 48 -19.62 -14.97 -0.64
C LEU A 48 -19.83 -14.66 0.85
N THR A 49 -21.02 -14.90 1.42
CA THR A 49 -21.34 -14.61 2.83
C THR A 49 -20.31 -15.25 3.76
N GLY A 50 -19.46 -14.43 4.39
CA GLY A 50 -18.40 -14.89 5.31
C GLY A 50 -16.99 -15.05 4.73
N LEU A 51 -16.76 -14.82 3.42
CA LEU A 51 -15.42 -14.94 2.82
C LEU A 51 -14.85 -13.55 2.45
N LYS A 52 -13.76 -13.16 3.12
CA LYS A 52 -12.92 -12.01 2.74
C LYS A 52 -11.81 -12.49 1.82
N THR A 53 -11.70 -11.91 0.63
CA THR A 53 -10.61 -12.24 -0.31
C THR A 53 -9.71 -11.02 -0.46
N SER A 54 -8.41 -11.18 -0.27
CA SER A 54 -7.41 -10.13 -0.49
C SER A 54 -6.39 -10.55 -1.54
N PHE A 55 -6.09 -9.62 -2.44
CA PHE A 55 -5.02 -9.74 -3.42
C PHE A 55 -4.01 -8.63 -3.14
N SER A 56 -2.76 -8.99 -2.89
CA SER A 56 -1.68 -8.03 -2.69
C SER A 56 -0.62 -8.23 -3.74
N PHE A 57 -0.28 -7.17 -4.46
CA PHE A 57 0.83 -7.18 -5.39
C PHE A 57 1.82 -6.10 -4.98
N ARG A 58 3.07 -6.50 -4.82
CA ARG A 58 4.18 -5.61 -4.58
C ARG A 58 4.79 -5.31 -5.93
N VAL A 59 4.74 -4.05 -6.37
CA VAL A 59 5.44 -3.61 -7.56
C VAL A 59 6.89 -3.36 -7.14
N PRO A 60 7.85 -4.19 -7.59
CA PRO A 60 9.26 -3.95 -7.27
C PRO A 60 9.72 -2.67 -7.97
N ASP A 61 10.66 -1.97 -7.34
CA ASP A 61 11.37 -0.80 -7.88
C ASP A 61 11.73 -1.02 -9.36
N GLN A 62 11.13 -0.21 -10.24
CA GLN A 62 11.50 -0.17 -11.65
C GLN A 62 12.83 0.58 -11.79
N LYS A 63 13.93 -0.01 -11.30
CA LYS A 63 15.30 0.32 -11.73
C LYS A 63 15.60 -0.23 -13.14
N SER A 64 14.59 -0.31 -14.01
CA SER A 64 14.76 -0.70 -15.42
C SER A 64 15.12 0.53 -16.24
N GLY A 65 16.33 1.02 -16.01
CA GLY A 65 17.06 1.89 -16.92
C GLY A 65 18.30 1.17 -17.45
N LYS A 66 18.09 0.19 -18.33
CA LYS A 66 19.02 -0.21 -19.40
C LYS A 66 18.21 -0.57 -20.62
#